data_AF-A0AAJ2JXJ4-F1
#
_entry.id   AF-A0AAJ2JXJ4-F1
#
_cell.length_a   1.000
_cell.length_b   1.000
_cell.length_c   1.000
_cell.angle_alpha   90.00
_cell.angle_beta   90.00
_cell.angle_gamma   90.00
#
_symmetry.space_group_name_H-M   'P 1'
#
loop_
_entity.id
_entity.type
_entity.pdbx_description
1 polymer ?
#
loop_
_entity_poly.entity_id
_entity_poly.type
_entity_poly.pdbx_seq_one_letter_code
_entity_poly.pdbx_strand_id
1 'polypeptide(L)'
;MDFNLLCHYYEAARGPFHNLSALSIEEANSILSELRENGRGFASKRSEDYMQIRRQLEKQARMMFVEQGGNPRTLYPHYMTLGQCHWLLEWYEEGREILIYIDDFDLSTISFTYGDLFQYDAS
;
A
#
# COMPACT_ATOMS: atom_id res chain seq x y z
N MET A 1 10.15 -17.20 -10.51
CA MET A 1 9.32 -16.41 -9.59
C MET A 1 9.35 -17.15 -8.27
N ASP A 2 9.88 -16.51 -7.24
CA ASP A 2 9.88 -17.08 -5.90
C ASP A 2 8.55 -16.72 -5.23
N PHE A 3 7.60 -17.66 -5.27
CA PHE A 3 6.26 -17.48 -4.70
C PHE A 3 6.24 -17.46 -3.17
N ASN A 4 7.40 -17.53 -2.52
CA ASN A 4 7.55 -17.47 -1.06
C ASN A 4 8.02 -16.10 -0.56
N LEU A 5 8.07 -15.06 -1.40
CA LEU A 5 8.53 -13.73 -1.02
C LEU A 5 7.40 -12.71 -1.07
N LEU A 6 7.29 -11.89 -0.02
CA LEU A 6 6.51 -10.65 -0.01
C LEU A 6 7.46 -9.47 -0.17
N CYS A 7 7.11 -8.58 -1.11
CA CYS A 7 7.97 -7.44 -1.47
C CYS A 7 7.26 -6.12 -1.17
N HIS A 8 7.89 -5.27 -0.35
CA HIS A 8 7.41 -3.93 -0.04
C HIS A 8 8.30 -2.88 -0.71
N TYR A 9 7.71 -1.97 -1.48
CA TYR A 9 8.43 -0.91 -2.18
C TYR A 9 8.22 0.44 -1.49
N TYR A 10 9.27 1.25 -1.44
CA TYR A 10 9.25 2.53 -0.76
C TYR A 10 10.28 3.51 -1.34
N GLU A 11 10.09 4.81 -1.03
CA GLU A 11 11.04 5.88 -1.33
C GLU A 11 12.17 5.86 -0.30
N ALA A 12 13.43 5.80 -0.74
CA ALA A 12 14.60 5.70 0.13
C ALA A 12 14.62 6.79 1.22
N ALA A 13 14.30 8.03 0.85
CA ALA A 13 14.31 9.17 1.75
C ALA A 13 13.27 9.09 2.89
N ARG A 14 12.20 8.29 2.71
CA ARG A 14 11.11 8.16 3.70
C ARG A 14 11.22 6.88 4.52
N GLY A 15 11.88 5.85 3.99
CA GLY A 15 11.95 4.54 4.65
C GLY A 15 10.69 3.69 4.44
N PRO A 16 10.71 2.44 4.91
CA PRO A 16 9.66 1.45 4.65
C PRO A 16 8.45 1.60 5.58
N PHE A 17 7.33 0.97 5.20
CA PHE A 17 6.13 0.77 6.01
C PHE A 17 5.40 2.03 6.50
N HIS A 18 5.67 3.19 5.90
CA HIS A 18 4.86 4.38 6.10
C HIS A 18 3.49 4.25 5.42
N ASN A 19 2.42 4.46 6.19
CA ASN A 19 1.05 4.28 5.73
C ASN A 19 0.26 5.60 5.80
N LEU A 20 -0.12 6.15 4.64
CA LEU A 20 -0.94 7.36 4.56
C LEU A 20 -2.26 7.23 5.33
N SER A 21 -2.87 6.05 5.35
CA SER A 21 -4.15 5.84 6.02
C SER A 21 -4.06 5.98 7.54
N ALA A 22 -2.88 5.73 8.11
CA ALA A 22 -2.61 5.84 9.55
C ALA A 22 -2.41 7.28 10.04
N LEU A 23 -2.22 8.25 9.14
CA LEU A 23 -2.06 9.67 9.47
C LEU A 23 -3.41 10.35 9.71
N SER A 24 -3.44 11.59 10.20
CA SER A 24 -4.66 12.42 10.11
C SER A 24 -5.01 12.71 8.64
N ILE A 25 -6.25 13.13 8.37
CA ILE A 25 -6.64 13.47 6.98
C ILE A 25 -5.87 14.70 6.49
N GLU A 26 -5.56 15.64 7.39
CA GLU A 26 -4.80 16.85 7.14
C GLU A 26 -3.35 16.53 6.78
N GLU A 27 -2.67 15.69 7.58
CA GLU A 27 -1.29 15.26 7.30
C GLU A 27 -1.20 14.45 5.99
N ALA A 28 -2.13 13.51 5.79
CA ALA A 28 -2.17 12.71 4.56
C ALA A 28 -2.37 13.58 3.32
N ASN A 29 -3.29 14.55 3.39
CA ASN A 29 -3.53 15.50 2.31
C ASN A 29 -2.34 16.42 2.08
N SER A 30 -1.65 16.87 3.13
CA SER A 30 -0.43 17.68 2.97
C SER A 30 0.66 16.90 2.23
N ILE A 31 0.88 15.63 2.57
CA ILE A 31 1.85 14.78 1.88
C ILE A 31 1.44 14.53 0.42
N LEU A 32 0.16 14.31 0.16
CA LEU A 32 -0.34 14.13 -1.20
C LEU A 32 -0.20 15.40 -2.04
N SER A 33 -0.47 16.57 -1.47
CA SER A 33 -0.28 17.86 -2.14
C SER A 33 1.19 18.08 -2.48
N GLU A 34 2.11 17.83 -1.55
CA GLU A 34 3.54 17.91 -1.80
C GLU A 34 3.98 16.98 -2.94
N LEU A 35 3.45 15.75 -2.98
CA LEU A 35 3.73 14.79 -4.07
C LEU A 35 3.16 15.24 -5.42
N ARG A 36 2.00 15.92 -5.44
CA ARG A 36 1.40 16.50 -6.65
C ARG A 36 2.20 17.70 -7.15
N GLU A 37 2.55 18.63 -6.28
CA GLU A 37 3.30 19.85 -6.61
C GLU A 37 4.70 19.54 -7.12
N ASN A 38 5.35 18.54 -6.52
CA ASN A 38 6.66 18.09 -7.00
C ASN A 38 6.59 17.33 -8.33
N GLY A 39 5.40 16.96 -8.82
CA GLY A 39 5.18 16.32 -10.13
C GLY A 39 5.89 14.98 -10.32
N ARG A 40 6.36 14.37 -9.22
CA ARG A 40 7.25 13.20 -9.24
C ARG A 40 6.50 11.96 -8.77
N GLY A 41 6.57 10.91 -9.58
CA GLY A 41 6.00 9.60 -9.28
C GLY A 41 4.50 9.47 -9.50
N PHE A 42 4.00 8.24 -9.40
CA PHE A 42 2.61 7.87 -9.68
C PHE A 42 1.59 8.54 -8.72
N ALA A 43 2.05 8.95 -7.53
CA ALA A 43 1.21 9.59 -6.52
C ALA A 43 0.62 10.94 -6.94
N SER A 44 1.28 11.64 -7.86
CA SER A 44 0.84 12.94 -8.41
C SER A 44 -0.50 12.87 -9.17
N LYS A 45 -0.95 11.67 -9.56
CA LYS A 45 -2.20 11.46 -10.33
C LYS A 45 -3.45 11.21 -9.47
N ARG A 46 -3.32 11.20 -8.13
CA ARG A 46 -4.42 10.87 -7.21
C ARG A 46 -5.38 12.04 -7.03
N SER A 47 -6.69 11.77 -7.04
CA SER A 47 -7.77 12.74 -6.82
C SER A 47 -7.86 13.25 -5.37
N GLU A 48 -8.56 14.36 -5.12
CA GLU A 48 -8.70 14.97 -3.78
C GLU A 48 -9.41 14.06 -2.76
N ASP A 49 -10.35 13.25 -3.23
CA ASP A 49 -11.10 12.26 -2.45
C ASP A 49 -10.35 10.93 -2.23
N TYR A 50 -9.13 10.80 -2.76
CA TYR A 50 -8.32 9.58 -2.70
C TYR A 50 -8.23 8.99 -1.29
N MET A 51 -7.96 9.81 -0.27
CA MET A 51 -7.81 9.30 1.12
C MET A 51 -9.13 8.80 1.72
N GLN A 52 -10.26 9.41 1.35
CA GLN A 52 -11.57 8.99 1.82
C GLN A 52 -11.95 7.65 1.19
N ILE A 53 -11.81 7.54 -0.14
CA ILE A 53 -12.03 6.29 -0.88
C ILE A 53 -11.11 5.20 -0.35
N ARG A 54 -9.83 5.53 -0.14
CA ARG A 54 -8.83 4.59 0.35
C ARG A 54 -9.21 3.96 1.68
N ARG A 55 -9.56 4.79 2.66
CA ARG A 55 -9.94 4.31 4.00
C ARG A 55 -11.22 3.48 3.97
N GLN A 56 -12.17 3.84 3.11
CA GLN A 56 -13.41 3.09 2.98
C GLN A 56 -13.16 1.68 2.42
N LEU A 57 -12.35 1.58 1.37
CA LEU A 57 -11.97 0.30 0.77
C LEU A 57 -11.15 -0.56 1.74
N GLU A 58 -10.19 0.03 2.45
CA GLU A 58 -9.39 -0.67 3.47
C GLU A 58 -10.26 -1.19 4.61
N LYS A 59 -11.26 -0.42 5.05
CA LYS A 59 -12.22 -0.86 6.06
C LYS A 59 -13.04 -2.05 5.56
N GLN A 60 -13.52 -2.02 4.32
CA GLN A 60 -14.26 -3.13 3.72
C GLN A 60 -13.39 -4.38 3.58
N ALA A 61 -12.17 -4.24 3.06
CA ALA A 61 -11.22 -5.34 2.94
C ALA A 61 -10.90 -5.97 4.30
N ARG A 62 -10.71 -5.15 5.34
CA ARG A 62 -10.50 -5.63 6.70
C ARG A 62 -11.71 -6.40 7.24
N MET A 63 -12.93 -5.92 7.00
CA MET A 63 -14.15 -6.63 7.42
C MET A 63 -14.25 -8.01 6.76
N MET A 64 -14.09 -8.06 5.43
CA MET A 64 -14.10 -9.32 4.67
C MET A 64 -13.01 -10.28 5.14
N PHE A 65 -11.82 -9.76 5.44
CA PHE A 65 -10.72 -10.57 5.94
C PHE A 65 -11.06 -11.22 7.30
N VAL A 66 -11.65 -10.47 8.23
CA VAL A 66 -12.10 -11.01 9.53
C VAL A 66 -13.23 -12.03 9.36
N GLU A 67 -14.18 -11.77 8.47
CA GLU A 67 -15.30 -12.70 8.18
C GLU A 67 -14.79 -14.06 7.65
N GLN A 68 -13.67 -14.08 6.95
CA GLN A 68 -13.01 -15.29 6.46
C GLN A 68 -12.11 -15.98 7.50
N GLY A 69 -12.09 -15.50 8.75
CA GLY A 69 -11.27 -16.06 9.83
C GLY A 69 -9.88 -15.43 9.96
N GLY A 70 -9.61 -14.35 9.24
CA GLY A 70 -8.38 -13.57 9.38
C GLY A 70 -8.26 -12.84 10.72
N ASN A 71 -7.02 -12.58 11.12
CA ASN A 71 -6.63 -11.95 12.37
C ASN A 71 -5.75 -10.69 12.13
N PRO A 72 -6.28 -9.63 11.47
CA PRO A 72 -5.53 -8.41 11.22
C PRO A 72 -5.14 -7.71 12.53
N ARG A 73 -3.83 -7.51 12.73
CA ARG A 73 -3.25 -6.91 13.95
C ARG A 73 -3.26 -5.38 13.97
N THR A 74 -3.43 -4.75 12.81
CA THR A 74 -3.47 -3.29 12.65
C THR A 74 -4.82 -2.84 12.08
N LEU A 75 -5.10 -1.53 12.18
CA LEU A 75 -6.31 -0.94 11.58
C LEU A 75 -6.18 -0.81 10.06
N TYR A 76 -4.98 -0.52 9.57
CA TYR A 76 -4.68 -0.31 8.15
C TYR A 76 -3.65 -1.35 7.67
N PRO A 77 -3.78 -1.87 6.44
CA PRO A 77 -2.89 -2.90 5.91
C PRO A 77 -1.52 -2.33 5.52
N HIS A 78 -0.48 -3.16 5.58
CA HIS A 78 0.76 -2.93 4.85
C HIS A 78 0.71 -3.68 3.53
N TYR A 79 0.81 -2.95 2.42
CA TYR A 79 0.76 -3.53 1.08
C TYR A 79 2.12 -4.08 0.67
N MET A 80 2.09 -5.28 0.10
CA MET A 80 3.23 -5.97 -0.48
C MET A 80 2.78 -6.72 -1.74
N THR A 81 3.69 -6.96 -2.67
CA THR A 81 3.45 -7.88 -3.80
C THR A 81 3.91 -9.28 -3.45
N LEU A 82 3.25 -10.27 -4.03
CA LEU A 82 3.75 -11.65 -4.05
C LEU A 82 4.84 -11.76 -5.12
N GLY A 83 6.08 -11.91 -4.69
CA GLY A 83 7.27 -11.85 -5.54
C GLY A 83 7.66 -10.42 -5.96
N GLN A 84 8.86 -10.31 -6.52
CA GLN A 84 9.42 -9.04 -6.97
C GLN A 84 8.77 -8.51 -8.26
N CYS A 85 8.65 -7.19 -8.34
CA CYS A 85 8.10 -6.41 -9.43
C CYS A 85 8.91 -5.12 -9.57
N HIS A 86 10.01 -5.20 -10.31
CA HIS A 86 10.95 -4.08 -10.48
C HIS A 86 10.30 -2.80 -11.04
N TRP A 87 9.21 -2.93 -11.81
CA TRP A 87 8.45 -1.78 -12.31
C TRP A 87 7.89 -0.90 -11.19
N LEU A 88 7.61 -1.44 -10.00
CA LEU A 88 7.15 -0.66 -8.85
C LEU A 88 8.25 0.23 -8.25
N LEU A 89 9.53 -0.09 -8.48
CA LEU A 89 10.64 0.79 -8.05
C LEU A 89 10.62 2.12 -8.82
N GLU A 90 10.16 2.11 -10.08
CA GLU A 90 10.05 3.29 -10.95
C GLU A 90 8.95 4.26 -10.50
N TRP A 91 8.12 3.88 -9.52
CA TRP A 91 7.09 4.77 -8.95
C TRP A 91 7.67 5.82 -8.00
N TYR A 92 8.94 5.66 -7.62
CA TYR A 92 9.68 6.47 -6.66
C TYR A 92 10.88 7.15 -7.34
N GLU A 93 11.41 8.20 -6.74
CA GLU A 93 12.62 8.87 -7.24
C GLU A 93 13.86 8.01 -6.93
N GLU A 94 13.97 7.52 -5.69
CA GLU A 94 14.95 6.51 -5.29
C GLU A 94 14.24 5.29 -4.69
N GLY A 95 13.65 4.48 -5.56
CA GLY A 95 12.93 3.26 -5.17
C GLY A 95 13.81 2.23 -4.48
N ARG A 96 13.35 1.72 -3.33
CA ARG A 96 13.95 0.62 -2.58
C ARG A 96 12.91 -0.45 -2.30
N GLU A 97 13.36 -1.66 -2.02
CA GLU A 97 12.51 -2.79 -1.68
C GLU A 97 12.98 -3.52 -0.43
N ILE A 98 12.02 -4.08 0.31
CA ILE A 98 12.25 -5.08 1.35
C ILE A 98 11.63 -6.38 0.90
N LEU A 99 12.40 -7.47 1.03
CA LEU A 99 11.98 -8.83 0.75
C LEU A 99 11.85 -9.58 2.08
N ILE A 100 10.69 -10.18 2.31
CA ILE A 100 10.43 -10.98 3.51
C ILE A 100 9.85 -12.32 3.08
N TYR A 101 10.32 -13.41 3.67
CA TYR A 101 9.74 -14.72 3.39
C TYR A 101 8.35 -14.83 3.99
N ILE A 102 7.41 -15.43 3.25
CA ILE A 102 6.05 -15.68 3.74
C ILE A 102 6.08 -16.51 5.02
N ASP A 103 7.04 -17.43 5.14
CA ASP A 103 7.22 -18.30 6.30
C ASP A 103 7.58 -17.53 7.59
N ASP A 104 8.03 -16.27 7.47
CA ASP A 104 8.30 -15.39 8.61
C ASP A 104 7.03 -14.68 9.13
N PHE A 105 5.88 -14.85 8.48
CA PHE A 105 4.60 -14.27 8.89
C PHE A 105 3.67 -15.29 9.53
N ASP A 106 2.85 -14.79 10.47
CA ASP A 106 1.64 -15.47 10.88
C ASP A 106 0.62 -15.40 9.73
N LEU A 107 0.38 -16.53 9.04
CA LEU A 107 -0.53 -16.59 7.90
C LEU A 107 -1.96 -16.14 8.23
N SER A 108 -2.39 -16.21 9.50
CA SER A 108 -3.69 -15.67 9.90
C SER A 108 -3.78 -14.15 9.77
N THR A 109 -2.65 -13.46 9.62
CA THR A 109 -2.55 -12.01 9.49
C THR A 109 -2.44 -11.53 8.04
N ILE A 110 -2.32 -12.46 7.08
CA ILE A 110 -2.17 -12.17 5.65
C ILE A 110 -3.50 -12.39 4.93
N SER A 111 -3.87 -11.43 4.11
CA SER A 111 -4.85 -11.60 3.03
C SER A 111 -4.20 -11.25 1.69
N PHE A 112 -4.76 -11.75 0.59
CA PHE A 112 -4.32 -11.40 -0.76
C PHE A 112 -5.51 -10.95 -1.60
N THR A 113 -5.25 -10.03 -2.53
CA THR A 113 -6.22 -9.54 -3.50
C THR A 113 -5.67 -9.76 -4.91
N TYR A 114 -6.56 -10.00 -5.88
CA TYR A 114 -6.19 -10.01 -7.29
C TYR A 114 -6.40 -8.62 -7.88
N GLY A 115 -5.31 -8.00 -8.35
CA GLY A 115 -5.30 -6.60 -8.77
C GLY A 115 -5.12 -5.63 -7.59
N ASP A 116 -5.09 -4.34 -7.92
CA ASP A 116 -5.03 -3.28 -6.92
C ASP A 116 -6.40 -3.20 -6.20
N LEU A 117 -6.37 -3.07 -4.86
CA LEU A 117 -7.57 -2.75 -4.08
C LEU A 117 -8.19 -1.43 -4.55
N PHE A 118 -7.36 -0.55 -5.11
CA PHE A 118 -7.75 0.73 -5.69
C PHE A 118 -7.87 0.60 -7.21
N GLN A 119 -9.09 0.36 -7.69
CA GLN A 119 -9.39 0.58 -9.10
C GLN A 119 -9.44 2.10 -9.33
N TYR A 120 -8.44 2.66 -10.00
CA TYR A 120 -8.60 3.99 -10.57
C TYR A 120 -9.58 3.84 -11.73
N ASP A 121 -10.76 4.46 -11.64
CA ASP A 121 -11.61 4.68 -12.81
C ASP A 121 -10.77 5.51 -13.79
N ALA A 122 -10.19 4.84 -14.77
CA ALA A 122 -9.70 5.48 -15.99
C ALA A 122 -10.94 5.90 -16.76
N SER A 123 -11.49 7.06 -16.38
CA SER A 123 -12.45 7.80 -17.20
C SER A 123 -11.78 8.35 -18.46
#